data_AF-A0A948UT69-F1
#
_entry.id   AF-A0A948UT69-F1
#
_cell.length_a   1.000
_cell.length_b   1.000
_cell.length_c   1.000
_cell.angle_alpha   90.00
_cell.angle_beta   90.00
_cell.angle_gamma   90.00
#
_symmetry.space_group_name_H-M   'P 1'
#
loop_
_entity.id
_entity.type
_entity.pdbx_description
1 polymer ?
#
loop_
_entity_poly.entity_id
_entity_poly.type
_entity_poly.pdbx_seq_one_letter_code
_entity_poly.pdbx_strand_id
1 'polypeptide(L)'
;MGTIKIQLGNKTISFLIIPLAFIKRDIRNVFFDKKNKTLKQTFRHHKYSRLNKLLGDMYKKYDNNKIGGFLKELKENEDKNYLCFLNKYGDNKFCEFAINQYFDDKGIYCFIVSNKIKYVGRCSDNFRKRINQGYGKINPKNCFIDGQSTNCRLNSLINEEKEVMLGIYLMTDQTTKQINEFEKFILAFASFDWNTSTVNTGTKSTVYKK
;
A
#
# COMPACT_ATOMS: atom_id res chain seq x y z
N MET A 1 11.26 18.68 17.11
CA MET A 1 10.46 17.64 16.40
C MET A 1 9.38 17.16 17.35
N GLY A 2 8.13 17.07 16.89
CA GLY A 2 7.01 16.59 17.72
C GLY A 2 7.04 15.06 17.89
N THR A 3 6.30 14.56 18.88
CA THR A 3 6.06 13.12 19.03
C THR A 3 4.57 12.83 19.13
N ILE A 4 4.15 11.67 18.65
CA ILE A 4 2.83 11.10 18.94
C ILE A 4 3.02 9.84 19.77
N LYS A 5 2.20 9.70 20.80
CA LYS A 5 2.31 8.59 21.75
C LYS A 5 1.16 7.62 21.57
N ILE A 6 1.46 6.34 21.76
CA ILE A 6 0.45 5.30 21.92
C ILE A 6 0.71 4.53 23.22
N GLN A 7 -0.36 4.27 23.95
CA GLN A 7 -0.33 3.48 25.17
C GLN A 7 -0.69 2.03 24.85
N LEU A 8 0.19 1.09 25.17
CA LEU A 8 0.02 -0.35 24.99
C LEU A 8 0.18 -1.05 26.34
N GLY A 9 -0.94 -1.22 27.05
CA GLY A 9 -0.92 -1.71 28.43
C GLY A 9 -0.12 -0.77 29.34
N ASN A 10 0.97 -1.26 29.94
CA ASN A 10 1.87 -0.49 30.79
C ASN A 10 3.01 0.21 30.03
N LYS A 11 3.11 0.02 28.71
CA LYS A 11 4.17 0.59 27.88
C LYS A 11 3.66 1.77 27.05
N THR A 12 4.38 2.88 27.08
CA THR A 12 4.14 4.01 26.17
C THR A 12 5.18 3.97 25.05
N ILE A 13 4.73 3.99 23.80
CA ILE A 13 5.62 4.16 22.63
C ILE A 13 5.48 5.60 22.15
N SER A 14 6.62 6.25 21.88
CA SER A 14 6.66 7.59 21.29
C SER A 14 7.23 7.51 19.88
N PHE A 15 6.43 7.90 18.88
CA PHE A 15 6.87 8.02 17.49
C PHE A 15 7.38 9.44 17.24
N LEU A 16 8.54 9.55 16.59
CA LEU A 16 9.06 10.82 16.08
C LEU A 16 8.22 11.22 14.85
N ILE A 17 7.63 12.40 14.87
CA ILE A 17 6.84 12.91 13.75
C ILE A 17 7.75 13.54 12.72
N ILE A 18 7.63 13.11 11.47
CA ILE A 18 8.32 13.66 10.31
C ILE A 18 7.31 14.07 9.23
N PRO A 19 7.55 15.20 8.55
CA PRO A 19 6.66 15.67 7.48
C PRO A 19 6.78 14.79 6.24
N LEU A 20 5.68 14.68 5.49
CA LEU A 20 5.68 14.17 4.13
C LEU A 20 5.77 15.34 3.14
N ALA A 21 6.74 15.30 2.24
CA ALA A 21 6.86 16.24 1.13
C ALA A 21 6.00 15.73 -0.03
N PHE A 22 4.83 16.35 -0.25
CA PHE A 22 3.95 16.02 -1.37
C PHE A 22 4.44 16.68 -2.66
N ILE A 23 4.61 15.87 -3.70
CA ILE A 23 5.09 16.28 -5.03
C ILE A 23 3.90 16.45 -5.98
N LYS A 24 2.93 15.53 -5.94
CA LYS A 24 1.74 15.55 -6.81
C LYS A 24 0.56 14.86 -6.15
N ARG A 25 -0.67 15.30 -6.46
CA ARG A 25 -1.92 14.67 -6.04
C ARG A 25 -2.80 14.36 -7.25
N ASP A 26 -3.83 13.56 -7.03
CA ASP A 26 -4.85 13.19 -8.02
C ASP A 26 -4.30 12.57 -9.31
N ILE A 27 -3.21 11.82 -9.20
CA ILE A 27 -2.63 11.03 -10.28
C ILE A 27 -3.61 9.89 -10.61
N ARG A 28 -3.98 9.76 -11.88
CA ARG A 28 -4.91 8.73 -12.36
C ARG A 28 -4.22 7.81 -13.35
N ASN A 29 -4.84 6.66 -13.61
CA ASN A 29 -4.48 5.76 -14.70
C ASN A 29 -3.02 5.27 -14.68
N VAL A 30 -2.41 5.14 -13.50
CA VAL A 30 -1.00 4.75 -13.35
C VAL A 30 -0.69 3.41 -14.01
N PHE A 31 -1.67 2.50 -14.11
CA PHE A 31 -1.51 1.22 -14.79
C PHE A 31 -1.27 1.33 -16.31
N PHE A 32 -1.58 2.46 -16.95
CA PHE A 32 -1.30 2.70 -18.38
C PHE A 32 0.20 2.58 -18.68
N ASP A 33 1.06 2.90 -17.72
CA ASP A 33 2.51 2.90 -17.91
C ASP A 33 3.15 1.52 -17.77
N LYS A 34 2.37 0.44 -17.57
CA LYS A 34 2.91 -0.91 -17.49
C LYS A 34 3.31 -1.46 -18.86
N LYS A 35 4.60 -1.34 -19.19
CA LYS A 35 5.18 -1.70 -20.50
C LYS A 35 6.03 -2.99 -20.51
N ASN A 36 6.27 -3.60 -19.35
CA ASN A 36 7.20 -4.73 -19.21
C ASN A 36 6.63 -6.10 -19.63
N LYS A 37 5.34 -6.20 -19.97
CA LYS A 37 4.71 -7.43 -20.46
C LYS A 37 3.69 -7.12 -21.57
N THR A 38 3.50 -8.04 -22.48
CA THR A 38 2.36 -8.03 -23.41
C THR A 38 1.10 -8.62 -22.77
N LEU A 39 -0.05 -8.51 -23.42
CA LEU A 39 -1.29 -9.17 -23.01
C LEU A 39 -1.10 -10.69 -22.92
N LYS A 40 -0.54 -11.31 -23.96
CA LYS A 40 -0.25 -12.76 -23.99
C LYS A 40 0.64 -13.20 -22.83
N GLN A 41 1.70 -12.45 -22.54
CA GLN A 41 2.59 -12.74 -21.41
C GLN A 41 1.90 -12.56 -20.05
N THR A 42 0.93 -11.63 -19.97
CA THR A 42 0.14 -11.40 -18.77
C THR A 42 -0.81 -12.57 -18.52
N PHE A 43 -1.53 -13.05 -19.54
CA PHE A 43 -2.43 -14.19 -19.44
C PHE A 43 -1.75 -15.51 -19.08
N ARG A 44 -0.47 -15.68 -19.43
CA ARG A 44 0.33 -16.87 -19.03
C ARG A 44 0.60 -16.93 -17.52
N HIS A 45 0.49 -15.83 -16.78
CA HIS A 45 0.74 -15.84 -15.35
C HIS A 45 -0.45 -16.47 -14.60
N HIS A 46 -0.18 -17.40 -13.68
CA HIS A 46 -1.21 -18.23 -13.02
C HIS A 46 -2.38 -17.43 -12.41
N LYS A 47 -2.13 -16.25 -11.83
CA LYS A 47 -3.17 -15.34 -11.29
C LYS A 47 -4.19 -14.87 -12.35
N TYR A 48 -3.84 -14.91 -13.63
CA TYR A 48 -4.70 -14.51 -14.75
C TYR A 48 -5.35 -15.70 -15.45
N SER A 49 -5.15 -16.94 -14.98
CA SER A 49 -5.66 -18.15 -15.64
C SER A 49 -7.18 -18.11 -15.88
N ARG A 50 -7.95 -17.72 -14.86
CA ARG A 50 -9.42 -17.55 -14.97
C ARG A 50 -9.77 -16.44 -15.95
N LEU A 51 -9.03 -15.33 -15.92
CA LEU A 51 -9.28 -14.21 -16.81
C LEU A 51 -8.98 -14.57 -18.27
N ASN A 52 -7.91 -15.32 -18.51
CA ASN A 52 -7.54 -15.80 -19.83
C ASN A 52 -8.61 -16.73 -20.42
N LYS A 53 -9.20 -17.61 -19.60
CA LYS A 53 -10.33 -18.46 -20.04
C LYS A 53 -11.56 -17.63 -20.45
N LEU A 54 -11.78 -16.49 -19.79
CA LEU A 54 -12.94 -15.64 -20.04
C LEU A 54 -12.75 -14.69 -21.23
N LEU A 55 -11.56 -14.10 -21.36
CA LEU A 55 -11.30 -12.97 -22.25
C LEU A 55 -10.18 -13.21 -23.28
N GLY A 56 -9.46 -14.34 -23.18
CA GLY A 56 -8.27 -14.61 -24.00
C GLY A 56 -8.59 -14.64 -25.49
N ASP A 57 -9.62 -15.38 -25.89
CA ASP A 57 -10.02 -15.45 -27.30
C ASP A 57 -10.60 -14.14 -27.82
N MET A 58 -11.40 -13.45 -26.99
CA MET A 58 -11.99 -12.14 -27.31
C MET A 58 -10.91 -11.10 -27.68
N TYR A 59 -9.79 -11.09 -26.95
CA TYR A 59 -8.73 -10.11 -27.15
C TYR A 59 -7.47 -10.69 -27.82
N LYS A 60 -7.58 -11.85 -28.48
CA LYS A 60 -6.44 -12.52 -29.12
C LYS A 60 -5.68 -11.64 -30.11
N LYS A 61 -6.38 -10.75 -30.83
CA LYS A 61 -5.75 -9.78 -31.75
C LYS A 61 -4.80 -8.79 -31.06
N TYR A 62 -4.93 -8.61 -29.75
CA TYR A 62 -4.12 -7.72 -28.91
C TYR A 62 -2.97 -8.43 -28.18
N ASP A 63 -2.70 -9.72 -28.46
CA ASP A 63 -1.73 -10.55 -27.74
C ASP A 63 -0.34 -9.90 -27.58
N ASN A 64 0.10 -9.18 -28.61
CA ASN A 64 1.42 -8.54 -28.68
C ASN A 64 1.42 -7.11 -28.11
N ASN A 65 0.26 -6.51 -27.84
CA ASN A 65 0.16 -5.18 -27.27
C ASN A 65 0.70 -5.18 -25.85
N LYS A 66 1.40 -4.10 -25.47
CA LYS A 66 1.81 -3.90 -24.08
C LYS A 66 0.56 -3.75 -23.22
N ILE A 67 0.54 -4.45 -22.09
CA ILE A 67 -0.67 -4.55 -21.27
C ILE A 67 -1.20 -3.17 -20.83
N GLY A 68 -0.33 -2.24 -20.46
CA GLY A 68 -0.76 -0.89 -20.08
C GLY A 68 -1.44 -0.13 -21.24
N GLY A 69 -0.91 -0.24 -22.45
CA GLY A 69 -1.50 0.36 -23.64
C GLY A 69 -2.84 -0.29 -24.03
N PHE A 70 -2.93 -1.61 -23.91
CA PHE A 70 -4.18 -2.34 -24.14
C PHE A 70 -5.27 -1.93 -23.13
N LEU A 71 -4.95 -1.86 -21.84
CA LEU A 71 -5.94 -1.43 -20.83
C LEU A 71 -6.32 0.05 -20.99
N LYS A 72 -5.41 0.89 -21.50
CA LYS A 72 -5.72 2.27 -21.88
C LYS A 72 -6.80 2.30 -22.96
N GLU A 73 -6.60 1.56 -24.06
CA GLU A 73 -7.56 1.47 -25.16
C GLU A 73 -8.93 0.99 -24.67
N LEU A 74 -8.98 -0.06 -23.85
CA LEU A 74 -10.25 -0.53 -23.27
C LEU A 74 -10.95 0.56 -22.44
N LYS A 75 -10.21 1.25 -21.57
CA LYS A 75 -10.79 2.28 -20.70
C LYS A 75 -11.30 3.49 -21.50
N GLU A 76 -10.57 3.91 -22.52
CA GLU A 76 -10.95 5.02 -23.41
C GLU A 76 -12.18 4.68 -24.25
N ASN A 77 -12.37 3.40 -24.59
CA ASN A 77 -13.57 2.88 -25.26
C ASN A 77 -14.70 2.46 -24.30
N GLU A 78 -14.61 2.86 -23.02
CA GLU A 78 -15.57 2.53 -21.95
C GLU A 78 -15.78 1.03 -21.66
N ASP A 79 -14.92 0.15 -22.21
CA ASP A 79 -14.97 -1.29 -21.98
C ASP A 79 -14.49 -1.62 -20.57
N LYS A 80 -15.41 -1.95 -19.67
CA LYS A 80 -15.13 -2.24 -18.25
C LYS A 80 -14.26 -3.47 -18.01
N ASN A 81 -13.99 -4.31 -19.01
CA ASN A 81 -13.11 -5.48 -18.84
C ASN A 81 -11.69 -5.12 -18.42
N TYR A 82 -11.23 -3.87 -18.62
CA TYR A 82 -9.92 -3.45 -18.10
C TYR A 82 -9.80 -3.61 -16.59
N LEU A 83 -10.91 -3.45 -15.84
CA LEU A 83 -10.94 -3.57 -14.38
C LEU A 83 -10.60 -4.99 -13.93
N CYS A 84 -10.89 -6.01 -14.74
CA CYS A 84 -10.60 -7.40 -14.40
C CYS A 84 -9.09 -7.72 -14.33
N PHE A 85 -8.24 -6.87 -14.90
CA PHE A 85 -6.78 -6.99 -14.83
C PHE A 85 -6.18 -6.28 -13.60
N LEU A 86 -6.96 -5.42 -12.95
CA LEU A 86 -6.52 -4.60 -11.84
C LEU A 86 -6.93 -5.22 -10.50
N ASN A 87 -6.16 -4.94 -9.45
CA ASN A 87 -6.69 -5.18 -8.11
C ASN A 87 -7.73 -4.09 -7.76
N LYS A 88 -8.49 -4.31 -6.68
CA LYS A 88 -9.60 -3.42 -6.27
C LYS A 88 -9.25 -1.95 -6.05
N TYR A 89 -7.97 -1.60 -5.92
CA TYR A 89 -7.51 -0.23 -5.74
C TYR A 89 -6.69 0.27 -6.93
N GLY A 90 -6.54 -0.54 -7.99
CA GLY A 90 -5.62 -0.28 -9.09
C GLY A 90 -6.02 0.88 -10.00
N ASP A 91 -7.29 1.27 -9.98
CA ASP A 91 -7.85 2.40 -10.74
C ASP A 91 -8.17 3.63 -9.88
N ASN A 92 -7.74 3.64 -8.61
CA ASN A 92 -7.95 4.78 -7.72
C ASN A 92 -7.10 5.99 -8.15
N LYS A 93 -7.36 7.13 -7.50
CA LYS A 93 -6.46 8.29 -7.56
C LYS A 93 -5.31 8.11 -6.58
N PHE A 94 -4.13 8.57 -6.97
CA PHE A 94 -2.90 8.42 -6.23
C PHE A 94 -2.21 9.77 -6.02
N CYS A 95 -1.28 9.81 -5.08
CA CYS A 95 -0.37 10.92 -4.87
C CYS A 95 1.09 10.48 -5.05
N GLU A 96 1.99 11.45 -5.19
CA GLU A 96 3.42 11.26 -5.09
C GLU A 96 3.94 12.06 -3.88
N PHE A 97 4.65 11.41 -2.97
CA PHE A 97 5.24 12.03 -1.78
C PHE A 97 6.54 11.34 -1.36
N ALA A 98 7.32 12.02 -0.52
CA ALA A 98 8.57 11.48 0.03
C ALA A 98 8.81 11.94 1.47
N ILE A 99 9.58 11.15 2.22
CA ILE A 99 10.35 11.62 3.38
C ILE A 99 11.71 12.14 2.91
N ASN A 100 12.34 12.97 3.73
CA ASN A 100 13.66 13.57 3.47
C ASN A 100 14.72 13.29 4.58
N GLN A 101 14.41 12.39 5.51
CA GLN A 101 15.25 12.07 6.68
C GLN A 101 15.04 10.60 7.09
N TYR A 102 15.97 10.06 7.87
CA TYR A 102 15.94 8.66 8.36
C TYR A 102 15.91 7.62 7.23
N PHE A 103 16.62 7.88 6.14
CA PHE A 103 16.54 7.08 4.92
C PHE A 103 16.99 5.64 5.08
N ASP A 104 18.09 5.45 5.80
CA ASP A 104 18.78 4.16 5.94
C ASP A 104 18.40 3.46 7.26
N ASP A 105 17.53 4.09 8.05
CA ASP A 105 16.96 3.52 9.27
C ASP A 105 15.82 2.55 8.98
N LYS A 106 15.53 1.70 9.97
CA LYS A 106 14.44 0.71 9.95
C LYS A 106 13.72 0.69 11.30
N GLY A 107 12.53 0.08 11.33
CA GLY A 107 11.71 -0.04 12.53
C GLY A 107 10.22 0.01 12.24
N ILE A 108 9.46 0.66 13.10
CA ILE A 108 8.01 0.82 12.94
C ILE A 108 7.72 2.21 12.40
N TYR A 109 6.75 2.31 11.49
CA TYR A 109 6.21 3.58 11.04
C TYR A 109 4.69 3.62 11.19
N CYS A 110 4.13 4.82 11.24
CA CYS A 110 2.70 5.03 11.27
C CYS A 110 2.29 6.24 10.43
N PHE A 111 1.12 6.18 9.79
CA PHE A 111 0.53 7.35 9.13
C PHE A 111 -0.40 8.05 10.11
N ILE A 112 -0.30 9.38 10.17
CA ILE A 112 -1.00 10.22 11.13
C ILE A 112 -1.85 11.24 10.35
N VAL A 113 -3.13 11.32 10.69
CA VAL A 113 -4.10 12.27 10.11
C VAL A 113 -4.85 12.92 11.25
N SER A 114 -4.94 14.26 11.26
CA SER A 114 -5.62 15.03 12.30
C SER A 114 -5.20 14.58 13.72
N ASN A 115 -3.89 14.45 13.94
CA ASN A 115 -3.26 13.98 15.19
C ASN A 115 -3.72 12.59 15.68
N LYS A 116 -4.25 11.74 14.79
CA LYS A 116 -4.61 10.35 15.08
C LYS A 116 -3.79 9.40 14.22
N ILE A 117 -3.25 8.36 14.84
CA ILE A 117 -2.60 7.27 14.10
C ILE A 117 -3.68 6.50 13.33
N LYS A 118 -3.55 6.45 12.00
CA LYS A 118 -4.47 5.76 11.10
C LYS A 118 -3.95 4.41 10.63
N TYR A 119 -2.63 4.26 10.56
CA TYR A 119 -1.97 3.03 10.11
C TYR A 119 -0.69 2.79 10.91
N VAL A 120 -0.37 1.53 11.20
CA VAL A 120 0.95 1.09 11.68
C VAL A 120 1.47 0.01 10.76
N GLY A 121 2.75 0.11 10.40
CA GLY A 121 3.45 -0.92 9.65
C GLY A 121 4.92 -1.00 10.02
N ARG A 122 5.57 -2.05 9.54
CA ARG A 122 7.00 -2.28 9.75
C ARG A 122 7.86 -2.04 8.52
N CYS A 123 9.10 -1.67 8.78
CA CYS A 123 10.17 -1.59 7.80
C CYS A 123 11.38 -2.33 8.37
N SER A 124 11.80 -3.41 7.70
CA SER A 124 12.95 -4.23 8.11
C SER A 124 14.21 -3.97 7.28
N ASP A 125 14.07 -3.23 6.17
CA ASP A 125 15.14 -2.87 5.25
C ASP A 125 15.57 -1.43 5.46
N ASN A 126 14.85 -0.45 4.91
CA ASN A 126 15.03 0.96 5.20
C ASN A 126 13.81 1.82 4.82
N PHE A 127 13.60 2.92 5.54
CA PHE A 127 12.41 3.75 5.36
C PHE A 127 12.36 4.41 3.99
N ARG A 128 13.49 4.74 3.35
CA ARG A 128 13.49 5.28 1.98
C ARG A 128 12.84 4.32 0.98
N LYS A 129 13.16 3.02 1.04
CA LYS A 129 12.54 2.00 0.19
C LYS A 129 11.07 1.81 0.54
N ARG A 130 10.75 1.64 1.82
CA ARG A 130 9.38 1.38 2.26
C ARG A 130 8.43 2.55 1.98
N ILE A 131 8.85 3.75 2.33
CA ILE A 131 8.04 4.96 2.25
C ILE A 131 8.13 5.54 0.85
N ASN A 132 9.27 6.02 0.38
CA ASN A 132 9.33 6.75 -0.90
C ASN A 132 9.04 5.84 -2.11
N GLN A 133 9.66 4.65 -2.17
CA GLN A 133 9.49 3.74 -3.31
C GLN A 133 8.26 2.83 -3.20
N GLY A 134 7.82 2.53 -1.98
CA GLY A 134 6.67 1.66 -1.72
C GLY A 134 5.34 2.40 -1.77
N TYR A 135 5.13 3.33 -0.83
CA TYR A 135 3.87 4.07 -0.69
C TYR A 135 3.90 5.45 -1.36
N GLY A 136 5.05 6.09 -1.43
CA GLY A 136 5.25 7.45 -1.88
C GLY A 136 5.12 7.61 -3.39
N LYS A 137 5.30 6.52 -4.15
CA LYS A 137 5.07 6.51 -5.60
C LYS A 137 4.53 5.17 -6.05
N ILE A 138 3.32 5.16 -6.60
CA ILE A 138 2.72 3.93 -7.12
C ILE A 138 3.41 3.51 -8.41
N ASN A 139 4.02 2.33 -8.39
CA ASN A 139 4.50 1.67 -9.60
C ASN A 139 3.31 1.09 -10.38
N PRO A 140 3.29 1.18 -11.73
CA PRO A 140 2.22 0.60 -12.56
C PRO A 140 1.93 -0.88 -12.26
N LYS A 141 2.95 -1.68 -11.92
CA LYS A 141 2.76 -3.09 -11.53
C LYS A 141 1.87 -3.25 -10.30
N ASN A 142 1.91 -2.31 -9.35
CA ASN A 142 1.13 -2.40 -8.11
C ASN A 142 -0.37 -2.36 -8.36
N CYS A 143 -0.82 -1.75 -9.47
CA CYS A 143 -2.24 -1.65 -9.83
C CYS A 143 -2.86 -2.97 -10.30
N PHE A 144 -2.06 -3.95 -10.71
CA PHE A 144 -2.55 -5.20 -11.30
C PHE A 144 -2.92 -6.25 -10.25
N ILE A 145 -3.69 -7.29 -10.63
CA ILE A 145 -4.08 -8.38 -9.71
C ILE A 145 -2.90 -9.15 -9.11
N ASP A 146 -1.75 -9.16 -9.79
CA ASP A 146 -0.50 -9.74 -9.33
C ASP A 146 0.43 -8.75 -8.62
N GLY A 147 -0.02 -7.50 -8.43
CA GLY A 147 0.70 -6.42 -7.77
C GLY A 147 0.55 -6.39 -6.24
N GLN A 148 1.14 -5.35 -5.62
CA GLN A 148 1.04 -5.07 -4.19
C GLN A 148 -0.13 -4.12 -3.92
N SER A 149 -1.33 -4.67 -3.74
CA SER A 149 -2.57 -3.89 -3.55
C SER A 149 -2.55 -2.98 -2.32
N THR A 150 -1.83 -3.35 -1.25
CA THR A 150 -1.65 -2.51 -0.06
C THR A 150 -1.01 -1.17 -0.38
N ASN A 151 -0.07 -1.12 -1.34
CA ASN A 151 0.58 0.13 -1.72
C ASN A 151 -0.44 1.07 -2.38
N CYS A 152 -1.21 0.57 -3.35
CA CYS A 152 -2.28 1.34 -3.99
C CYS A 152 -3.31 1.83 -2.98
N ARG A 153 -3.74 0.95 -2.06
CA ARG A 153 -4.71 1.31 -1.01
C ARG A 153 -4.22 2.45 -0.14
N LEU A 154 -3.04 2.29 0.48
CA LEU A 154 -2.54 3.31 1.42
C LEU A 154 -2.25 4.62 0.71
N ASN A 155 -1.66 4.58 -0.49
CA ASN A 155 -1.44 5.81 -1.24
C ASN A 155 -2.74 6.51 -1.64
N SER A 156 -3.79 5.77 -2.04
CA SER A 156 -5.11 6.34 -2.31
C SER A 156 -5.69 7.03 -1.08
N LEU A 157 -5.64 6.37 0.08
CA LEU A 157 -6.10 6.96 1.34
C LEU A 157 -5.31 8.23 1.69
N ILE A 158 -3.99 8.22 1.52
CA ILE A 158 -3.14 9.39 1.73
C ILE A 158 -3.48 10.52 0.73
N ASN A 159 -3.84 10.19 -0.52
CA ASN A 159 -4.24 11.17 -1.52
C ASN A 159 -5.54 11.89 -1.15
N GLU A 160 -6.47 11.20 -0.48
CA GLU A 160 -7.77 11.74 -0.03
C GLU A 160 -7.62 12.71 1.16
N GLU A 161 -6.56 12.58 1.94
CA GLU A 161 -6.33 13.40 3.12
C GLU A 161 -5.53 14.66 2.81
N LYS A 162 -5.99 15.80 3.35
CA LYS A 162 -5.33 17.12 3.14
C LYS A 162 -3.93 17.14 3.75
N GLU A 163 -3.81 16.67 4.98
CA GLU A 163 -2.57 16.66 5.75
C GLU A 163 -2.31 15.28 6.34
N VAL A 164 -1.18 14.71 5.97
CA VAL A 164 -0.72 13.41 6.48
C VAL A 164 0.72 13.56 6.93
N MET A 165 1.00 13.11 8.14
CA MET A 165 2.34 13.04 8.71
C MET A 165 2.76 11.58 8.87
N LEU A 166 4.06 11.35 8.97
CA LEU A 166 4.61 10.04 9.28
C LEU A 166 5.18 10.05 10.70
N GLY A 167 4.82 9.07 11.51
CA GLY A 167 5.52 8.76 12.75
C GLY A 167 6.51 7.63 12.52
N ILE A 168 7.71 7.72 13.10
CA ILE A 168 8.69 6.63 13.07
C ILE A 168 9.16 6.26 14.47
N TYR A 169 9.43 4.98 14.66
CA TYR A 169 10.06 4.41 15.84
C TYR A 169 11.27 3.60 15.38
N LEU A 170 12.46 4.12 15.69
CA LEU A 170 13.72 3.57 15.23
C LEU A 170 14.03 2.25 15.94
N MET A 171 14.42 1.26 15.15
CA MET A 171 14.87 -0.05 15.59
C MET A 171 16.07 -0.51 14.76
N THR A 172 16.97 0.42 14.42
CA THR A 172 18.08 0.20 13.47
C THR A 172 19.02 -0.91 13.94
N ASP A 173 19.20 -1.08 15.25
CA ASP A 173 20.02 -2.15 15.82
C ASP A 173 19.27 -3.49 16.00
N GLN A 174 17.98 -3.54 15.69
CA GLN A 174 17.14 -4.72 15.92
C GLN A 174 17.06 -5.61 14.69
N THR A 175 16.90 -6.92 14.93
CA THR A 175 16.70 -7.91 13.87
C THR A 175 15.32 -7.77 13.22
N THR A 176 15.19 -8.29 11.99
CA THR A 176 13.89 -8.38 11.30
C THR A 176 12.84 -9.12 12.15
N LYS A 177 13.25 -10.16 12.90
CA LYS A 177 12.35 -10.91 13.78
C LYS A 177 11.78 -10.01 14.89
N GLN A 178 12.64 -9.25 15.57
CA GLN A 178 12.22 -8.33 16.64
C GLN A 178 11.30 -7.22 16.11
N ILE A 179 11.59 -6.66 14.93
CA ILE A 179 10.74 -5.65 14.30
C ILE A 179 9.35 -6.25 13.98
N ASN A 180 9.30 -7.47 13.44
CA ASN A 180 8.05 -8.16 13.13
C ASN A 180 7.23 -8.46 14.40
N GLU A 181 7.89 -8.94 15.46
CA GLU A 181 7.25 -9.22 16.75
C GLU A 181 6.70 -7.95 17.38
N PHE A 182 7.43 -6.83 17.27
CA PHE A 182 6.99 -5.56 17.82
C PHE A 182 5.80 -4.96 17.07
N GLU A 183 5.75 -5.04 15.73
CA GLU A 183 4.56 -4.68 14.96
C GLU A 183 3.35 -5.50 15.39
N LYS A 184 3.50 -6.82 15.52
CA LYS A 184 2.42 -7.71 15.98
C LYS A 184 1.94 -7.34 17.38
N PHE A 185 2.87 -7.01 18.28
CA PHE A 185 2.53 -6.53 19.62
C PHE A 185 1.70 -5.25 19.56
N ILE A 186 2.09 -4.25 18.75
CA ILE A 186 1.33 -3.01 18.59
C ILE A 186 -0.10 -3.30 18.08
N LEU A 187 -0.22 -4.13 17.04
CA LEU A 187 -1.50 -4.47 16.41
C LEU A 187 -2.39 -5.39 17.27
N ALA A 188 -1.84 -6.07 18.29
CA ALA A 188 -2.61 -6.85 19.24
C ALA A 188 -3.26 -5.98 20.33
N PHE A 189 -2.68 -4.82 20.64
CA PHE A 189 -3.14 -3.92 21.70
C PHE A 189 -3.96 -2.73 21.18
N ALA A 190 -3.88 -2.42 19.88
CA ALA A 190 -4.59 -1.31 19.27
C ALA A 190 -5.07 -1.65 17.85
N SER A 191 -6.26 -1.14 17.52
CA SER A 191 -6.78 -1.14 16.15
C SER A 191 -6.57 0.22 15.50
N PHE A 192 -6.36 0.22 14.18
CA PHE A 192 -6.18 1.43 13.39
C PHE A 192 -6.99 1.34 12.11
N ASP A 193 -7.69 2.42 11.76
CA ASP A 193 -8.66 2.46 10.65
C ASP A 193 -8.12 1.92 9.33
N TRP A 194 -6.84 2.19 9.03
CA TRP A 194 -6.22 1.80 7.78
C TRP A 194 -5.47 0.46 7.87
N ASN A 195 -5.32 -0.14 9.06
CA ASN A 195 -4.89 -1.53 9.17
C ASN A 195 -6.09 -2.44 8.87
N THR A 196 -6.08 -3.10 7.71
CA THR A 196 -7.05 -4.18 7.48
C THR A 196 -6.67 -5.36 8.34
N SER A 197 -7.50 -5.69 9.32
CA SER A 197 -7.42 -6.97 10.01
C SER A 197 -7.47 -8.06 8.94
N THR A 198 -6.39 -8.82 8.78
CA THR A 198 -6.58 -10.22 8.38
C THR A 198 -7.42 -10.81 9.49
N VAL A 199 -8.71 -11.04 9.22
CA VAL A 199 -9.59 -11.75 10.14
C VAL A 199 -8.98 -13.13 10.36
N ASN A 200 -8.15 -13.26 11.38
CA ASN A 200 -7.95 -14.52 12.08
C ASN A 200 -9.10 -14.57 13.09
N THR A 201 -10.12 -15.34 12.76
CA THR A 201 -11.12 -15.80 13.71
C THR A 201 -10.43 -16.56 14.83
N GLY A 202 -10.56 -16.08 16.07
CA GLY A 202 -9.98 -16.64 17.29
C GLY A 202 -9.05 -15.59 17.92
N THR A 203 -9.45 -14.82 18.93
CA THR A 203 -10.16 -15.20 20.16
C THR A 203 -10.99 -14.01 20.64
N LYS A 204 -12.20 -14.26 21.13
CA LYS A 204 -13.02 -13.24 21.82
C LYS A 204 -12.31 -12.86 23.12
N SER A 205 -11.89 -11.61 23.25
CA SER A 205 -11.57 -11.01 24.55
C SER A 205 -12.81 -10.28 25.04
N THR A 206 -13.45 -10.87 26.04
CA THR A 206 -14.52 -10.30 26.86
C THR A 206 -14.01 -9.06 27.59
N VAL A 207 -14.62 -7.91 27.34
CA VAL A 207 -14.44 -6.72 28.18
C VAL A 207 -15.51 -6.76 29.27
N TYR A 208 -15.08 -7.01 30.50
CA TYR A 208 -15.90 -6.79 31.69
C TYR A 208 -16.08 -5.28 31.89
N LYS A 209 -17.33 -4.83 31.96
CA LYS A 209 -17.68 -3.53 32.54
C LYS A 209 -17.58 -3.64 34.06
N LYS A 210 -16.83 -2.74 34.68
CA LYS A 210 -17.15 -2.27 36.03
C LYS A 210 -17.88 -0.94 35.87
#